data_AF-A0A965QT25-F1
#
_entry.id   AF-A0A965QT25-F1
#
_cell.length_a   1.000
_cell.length_b   1.000
_cell.length_c   1.000
_cell.angle_alpha   90.00
_cell.angle_beta   90.00
_cell.angle_gamma   90.00
#
_symmetry.space_group_name_H-M   'P 1'
#
loop_
_entity.id
_entity.type
_entity.pdbx_description
1 polymer ?
#
loop_
_entity_poly.entity_id
_entity_poly.type
_entity_poly.pdbx_seq_one_letter_code
_entity_poly.pdbx_strand_id
1 'polypeptide(L)'
;MNPPPRSVAADFHGAFQAAVRTAVDYGVPIVVGDVTPPFKGDLDGAEIVIGADNDAETRLFLVAHLFGHTVQWNTSETSRRLGMTMPVNPSPRQLDQLADYELEACRYSQQLLHEAGVEDLDQWLADYAACDHAFLRHFYLTGERLAFARFWRGGTPLLEPLAIPAFSPRRWRRRDRAIVI
;
A
#
# COMPACT_ATOMS: atom_id res chain seq x y z
N MET A 1 -1.75 16.07 -11.00
CA MET A 1 -0.64 15.13 -10.71
C MET A 1 -0.23 14.55 -12.05
N ASN A 2 1.02 14.69 -12.47
CA ASN A 2 1.45 14.02 -13.69
C ASN A 2 1.78 12.56 -13.31
N PRO A 3 1.10 11.56 -13.90
CA PRO A 3 1.34 10.16 -13.58
C PRO A 3 2.79 9.77 -13.96
N PRO A 4 3.34 8.68 -13.38
CA PRO A 4 4.57 8.09 -13.87
C PRO A 4 4.46 7.79 -15.38
N PRO A 5 5.60 7.69 -16.11
CA PRO A 5 5.57 7.39 -17.53
C PRO A 5 4.80 6.08 -17.75
N ARG A 6 3.63 6.18 -18.41
CA ARG A 6 2.69 5.08 -18.61
C ARG A 6 3.40 3.89 -19.27
N SER A 7 3.40 2.74 -18.61
CA SER A 7 3.67 1.48 -19.30
C SER A 7 2.60 1.26 -20.37
N VAL A 8 2.94 0.50 -21.41
CA VAL A 8 2.01 0.08 -22.48
C VAL A 8 0.67 -0.33 -21.87
N ALA A 9 -0.44 0.24 -22.37
CA ALA A 9 -1.76 0.34 -21.72
C ALA A 9 -2.18 -0.89 -20.87
N ALA A 10 -1.73 -0.92 -19.63
CA ALA A 10 -2.17 -1.89 -18.64
C ALA A 10 -3.63 -1.60 -18.28
N ASP A 11 -4.45 -2.65 -18.16
CA ASP A 11 -5.82 -2.53 -17.67
C ASP A 11 -5.83 -2.42 -16.13
N PHE A 12 -5.39 -1.27 -15.63
CA PHE A 12 -5.40 -0.99 -14.19
C PHE A 12 -6.81 -1.04 -13.59
N HIS A 13 -7.84 -0.77 -14.38
CA HIS A 13 -9.21 -0.86 -13.88
C HIS A 13 -9.61 -2.33 -13.66
N GLY A 14 -9.36 -3.19 -14.65
CA GLY A 14 -9.59 -4.63 -14.53
C GLY A 14 -8.81 -5.25 -13.38
N ALA A 15 -7.51 -4.91 -13.27
CA ALA A 15 -6.66 -5.36 -12.17
C ALA A 15 -7.17 -4.87 -10.81
N PHE A 16 -7.61 -3.61 -10.70
CA PHE A 16 -8.20 -3.07 -9.47
C PHE A 16 -9.45 -3.85 -9.07
N GLN A 17 -10.36 -4.13 -10.01
CA GLN A 17 -11.57 -4.90 -9.72
C GLN A 17 -11.25 -6.35 -9.31
N ALA A 18 -10.21 -6.95 -9.89
CA ALA A 18 -9.75 -8.28 -9.51
C ALA A 18 -9.20 -8.30 -8.08
N ALA A 19 -8.29 -7.38 -7.75
CA ALA A 19 -7.73 -7.25 -6.41
C ALA A 19 -8.81 -6.99 -5.35
N VAL A 20 -9.82 -6.17 -5.66
CA VAL A 20 -10.97 -5.92 -4.76
C VAL A 20 -11.74 -7.21 -4.48
N ARG A 21 -12.04 -8.03 -5.49
CA ARG A 21 -12.76 -9.30 -5.28
C ARG A 21 -11.95 -10.26 -4.41
N THR A 22 -10.67 -10.43 -4.70
CA THR A 22 -9.79 -11.31 -3.91
C THR A 22 -9.67 -10.82 -2.46
N ALA A 23 -9.52 -9.51 -2.23
CA ALA A 23 -9.50 -8.96 -0.87
C ALA A 23 -10.82 -9.22 -0.10
N VAL A 24 -11.97 -9.16 -0.78
CA VAL A 24 -13.28 -9.49 -0.21
C VAL A 24 -13.38 -10.97 0.14
N ASP A 25 -12.78 -11.87 -0.65
CA ASP A 25 -12.72 -13.30 -0.33
C ASP A 25 -11.93 -13.58 0.95
N TYR A 26 -10.95 -12.73 1.29
CA TYR A 26 -10.27 -12.69 2.60
C TYR A 26 -11.10 -12.03 3.72
N GLY A 27 -12.33 -11.60 3.43
CA GLY A 27 -13.20 -10.90 4.36
C GLY A 27 -12.85 -9.43 4.57
N VAL A 28 -12.01 -8.83 3.70
CA VAL A 28 -11.59 -7.43 3.77
C VAL A 28 -12.39 -6.60 2.77
N PRO A 29 -13.51 -5.95 3.18
CA PRO A 29 -14.24 -5.03 2.32
C PRO A 29 -13.39 -3.85 1.88
N ILE A 30 -13.57 -3.45 0.62
CA ILE A 30 -13.00 -2.25 0.01
C ILE A 30 -14.13 -1.26 -0.29
N VAL A 31 -14.02 -0.04 0.25
CA VAL A 31 -14.99 1.03 0.07
C VAL A 31 -14.34 2.16 -0.72
N VAL A 32 -15.00 2.64 -1.78
CA VAL A 32 -14.60 3.88 -2.45
C VAL A 32 -15.46 5.02 -1.88
N GLY A 33 -14.84 6.04 -1.31
CA GLY A 33 -15.56 7.11 -0.63
C GLY A 33 -14.71 8.34 -0.35
N ASP A 34 -15.22 9.19 0.54
CA ASP A 34 -14.55 10.42 0.93
C ASP A 34 -13.36 10.14 1.84
N VAL A 35 -12.17 10.47 1.36
CA VAL A 35 -10.93 10.47 2.14
C VAL A 35 -10.45 11.91 2.21
N THR A 36 -10.26 12.44 3.43
CA THR A 36 -9.88 13.84 3.61
C THR A 36 -8.47 14.07 3.06
N PRO A 37 -8.26 15.05 2.17
CA PRO A 37 -6.91 15.43 1.76
C PRO A 37 -6.06 15.80 2.98
N PRO A 38 -4.77 15.43 3.01
CA PRO A 38 -3.95 14.98 1.89
C PRO A 38 -3.93 13.45 1.68
N PHE A 39 -4.76 12.70 2.40
CA PHE A 39 -4.76 11.24 2.36
C PHE A 39 -5.46 10.72 1.10
N LYS A 40 -5.02 9.56 0.61
CA LYS A 40 -5.60 8.92 -0.58
C LYS A 40 -6.36 7.64 -0.27
N GLY A 41 -6.09 7.04 0.87
CA GLY A 41 -6.77 5.85 1.37
C GLY A 41 -6.66 5.75 2.89
N ASP A 42 -7.34 4.76 3.45
CA ASP A 42 -7.27 4.45 4.87
C ASP A 42 -7.56 2.98 5.14
N LEU A 43 -7.08 2.45 6.26
CA LEU A 43 -7.46 1.12 6.75
C LEU A 43 -7.70 1.13 8.26
N ASP A 44 -8.60 0.28 8.74
CA ASP A 44 -8.78 0.04 10.19
C ASP A 44 -8.38 -1.38 10.64
N GLY A 45 -7.92 -2.20 9.70
CA GLY A 45 -7.57 -3.61 9.87
C GLY A 45 -8.73 -4.59 9.62
N ALA A 46 -9.96 -4.09 9.46
CA ALA A 46 -11.12 -4.86 9.00
C ALA A 46 -11.59 -4.42 7.62
N GLU A 47 -11.44 -3.14 7.27
CA GLU A 47 -11.92 -2.56 6.03
C GLU A 47 -10.93 -1.51 5.51
N ILE A 48 -10.81 -1.44 4.18
CA ILE A 48 -9.99 -0.45 3.46
C ILE A 48 -10.91 0.56 2.77
N VAL A 49 -10.55 1.85 2.86
CA VAL A 49 -11.22 2.95 2.15
C VAL A 49 -10.26 3.55 1.15
N ILE A 50 -10.70 3.76 -0.07
CA ILE A 50 -9.96 4.43 -1.13
C ILE A 50 -10.69 5.71 -1.52
N GLY A 51 -9.94 6.81 -1.67
CA GLY A 51 -10.49 8.10 -2.11
C GLY A 51 -11.08 8.03 -3.52
N ALA A 52 -12.27 8.60 -3.70
CA ALA A 52 -12.98 8.63 -4.98
C ALA A 52 -12.22 9.39 -6.09
N ASP A 53 -11.35 10.34 -5.74
CA ASP A 53 -10.62 11.16 -6.72
C ASP A 53 -9.37 10.49 -7.30
N ASN A 54 -8.98 9.31 -6.79
CA ASN A 54 -7.83 8.56 -7.32
C ASN A 54 -8.13 7.95 -8.70
N ASP A 55 -7.14 7.95 -9.60
CA ASP A 55 -7.24 7.23 -10.87
C ASP A 55 -7.10 5.70 -10.69
N ALA A 56 -7.35 4.92 -11.75
CA ALA A 56 -7.37 3.46 -11.66
C ALA A 56 -6.02 2.86 -11.22
N GLU A 57 -4.91 3.41 -11.71
CA GLU A 57 -3.56 2.99 -11.34
C GLU A 57 -3.30 3.24 -9.84
N THR A 58 -3.60 4.44 -9.36
CA THR A 58 -3.43 4.79 -7.94
C THR A 58 -4.34 3.94 -7.05
N ARG A 59 -5.59 3.69 -7.47
CA ARG A 59 -6.52 2.83 -6.73
C ARG A 59 -6.03 1.39 -6.62
N LEU A 60 -5.48 0.83 -7.70
CA LEU A 60 -4.89 -0.51 -7.68
C LEU A 60 -3.76 -0.61 -6.65
N PHE A 61 -2.81 0.33 -6.71
CA PHE A 61 -1.69 0.34 -5.78
C PHE A 61 -2.18 0.46 -4.33
N LEU A 62 -3.09 1.39 -4.05
CA LEU A 62 -3.63 1.58 -2.70
C LEU A 62 -4.37 0.33 -2.20
N VAL A 63 -5.20 -0.33 -3.01
CA VAL A 63 -5.87 -1.57 -2.55
C VAL A 63 -4.86 -2.65 -2.22
N ALA A 64 -3.89 -2.91 -3.11
CA ALA A 64 -2.90 -3.96 -2.90
C ALA A 64 -2.03 -3.66 -1.66
N HIS A 65 -1.52 -2.44 -1.57
CA HIS A 65 -0.64 -2.01 -0.48
C HIS A 65 -1.35 -2.00 0.88
N LEU A 66 -2.56 -1.45 0.96
CA LEU A 66 -3.34 -1.41 2.20
C LEU A 66 -3.87 -2.78 2.60
N PHE A 67 -4.08 -3.68 1.65
CA PHE A 67 -4.33 -5.09 1.95
C PHE A 67 -3.10 -5.73 2.61
N GLY A 68 -1.90 -5.48 2.10
CA GLY A 68 -0.65 -5.93 2.73
C GLY A 68 -0.54 -5.50 4.19
N HIS A 69 -0.82 -4.23 4.50
CA HIS A 69 -0.88 -3.76 5.88
C HIS A 69 -2.03 -4.39 6.69
N THR A 70 -3.18 -4.63 6.07
CA THR A 70 -4.30 -5.32 6.72
C THR A 70 -3.90 -6.73 7.15
N VAL A 71 -3.18 -7.47 6.32
CA VAL A 71 -2.60 -8.77 6.69
C VAL A 71 -1.69 -8.61 7.89
N GLN A 72 -0.68 -7.72 7.80
CA GLN A 72 0.28 -7.48 8.88
C GLN A 72 -0.38 -7.12 10.21
N TRP A 73 -1.41 -6.27 10.20
CA TRP A 73 -2.07 -5.82 11.43
C TRP A 73 -2.85 -6.93 12.12
N ASN A 74 -3.34 -7.90 11.35
CA ASN A 74 -4.10 -9.04 11.87
C ASN A 74 -3.21 -10.23 12.24
N THR A 75 -1.97 -10.31 11.75
CA THR A 75 -1.06 -11.44 12.00
C THR A 75 0.09 -11.08 12.93
N SER A 76 0.44 -9.80 13.08
CA SER A 76 1.57 -9.33 13.88
C SER A 76 1.20 -8.13 14.74
N GLU A 77 1.21 -8.30 16.07
CA GLU A 77 1.03 -7.18 16.99
C GLU A 77 2.14 -6.14 16.85
N THR A 78 3.38 -6.57 16.57
CA THR A 78 4.51 -5.67 16.36
C THR A 78 4.30 -4.79 15.13
N SER A 79 3.93 -5.39 13.99
CA SER A 79 3.68 -4.65 12.74
C SER A 79 2.50 -3.71 12.91
N ARG A 80 1.44 -4.14 13.60
CA ARG A 80 0.31 -3.29 13.97
C ARG A 80 0.73 -2.05 14.77
N ARG A 81 1.54 -2.24 15.83
CA ARG A 81 2.03 -1.12 16.66
C ARG A 81 2.90 -0.16 15.84
N LEU A 82 3.72 -0.69 14.94
CA LEU A 82 4.57 0.11 14.06
C LEU A 82 3.73 0.96 13.10
N GLY A 83 2.76 0.36 12.41
CA GLY A 83 1.86 1.07 11.49
C GLY A 83 0.95 2.10 12.17
N MET A 84 0.74 2.01 13.48
CA MET A 84 -0.01 3.01 14.27
C MET A 84 0.85 4.18 14.76
N THR A 85 2.15 4.14 14.48
CA THR A 85 3.10 5.17 14.91
C THR A 85 3.55 5.99 13.70
N MET A 86 3.42 7.31 13.78
CA MET A 86 4.06 8.23 12.81
C MET A 86 5.36 8.74 13.42
N PRO A 87 6.52 8.19 13.03
CA PRO A 87 7.79 8.61 13.60
C PRO A 87 8.16 10.01 13.09
N VAL A 88 8.65 10.86 13.99
CA VAL A 88 9.24 12.16 13.68
C VAL A 88 10.73 12.07 13.95
N ASN A 89 11.57 12.29 12.93
CA ASN A 89 13.03 12.11 12.98
C ASN A 89 13.45 10.72 13.51
N PRO A 90 13.04 9.62 12.87
CA PRO A 90 13.40 8.27 13.30
C PRO A 90 14.92 8.07 13.32
N SER A 91 15.38 7.29 14.31
CA SER A 91 16.75 6.79 14.33
C SER A 91 17.02 5.87 13.13
N PRO A 92 18.29 5.64 12.74
CA PRO A 92 18.62 4.71 11.65
C PRO A 92 17.98 3.34 11.81
N ARG A 93 18.00 2.79 13.03
CA ARG A 93 17.34 1.51 13.34
C ARG A 93 15.83 1.54 13.12
N GLN A 94 15.17 2.65 13.48
CA GLN A 94 13.74 2.79 13.22
C GLN A 94 13.43 2.91 11.73
N LEU A 95 14.31 3.57 10.96
CA LEU A 95 14.17 3.62 9.50
C LEU A 95 14.30 2.23 8.88
N ASP A 96 15.23 1.41 9.34
CA ASP A 96 15.37 0.03 8.87
C ASP A 96 14.13 -0.81 9.20
N GLN A 97 13.58 -0.67 10.42
CA GLN A 97 12.34 -1.33 10.83
C GLN A 97 11.13 -0.91 9.99
N LEU A 98 11.02 0.38 9.65
CA LEU A 98 9.97 0.88 8.77
C LEU A 98 10.16 0.35 7.34
N ALA A 99 11.40 0.27 6.86
CA ALA A 99 11.70 -0.29 5.54
C ALA A 99 11.28 -1.76 5.45
N ASP A 100 11.60 -2.57 6.46
CA ASP A 100 11.19 -3.97 6.54
C ASP A 100 9.65 -4.10 6.57
N TYR A 101 8.98 -3.21 7.32
CA TYR A 101 7.53 -3.17 7.41
C TYR A 101 6.85 -2.85 6.07
N GLU A 102 7.33 -1.83 5.36
CA GLU A 102 6.80 -1.46 4.04
C GLU A 102 7.08 -2.55 3.00
N LEU A 103 8.29 -3.14 3.03
CA LEU A 103 8.65 -4.21 2.12
C LEU A 103 7.75 -5.43 2.30
N GLU A 104 7.54 -5.88 3.53
CA GLU A 104 6.66 -7.02 3.82
C GLU A 104 5.22 -6.77 3.35
N ALA A 105 4.68 -5.55 3.55
CA ALA A 105 3.37 -5.17 3.02
C ALA A 105 3.33 -5.28 1.48
N CYS A 106 4.36 -4.80 0.80
CA CYS A 106 4.48 -4.89 -0.66
C CYS A 106 4.58 -6.35 -1.16
N ARG A 107 5.22 -7.24 -0.40
CA ARG A 107 5.26 -8.68 -0.73
C ARG A 107 3.90 -9.35 -0.63
N TYR A 108 3.09 -9.01 0.38
CA TYR A 108 1.69 -9.43 0.45
C TYR A 108 0.84 -8.80 -0.66
N SER A 109 1.16 -7.56 -1.04
CA SER A 109 0.49 -6.88 -2.17
C SER A 109 0.69 -7.65 -3.46
N GLN A 110 1.92 -8.11 -3.74
CA GLN A 110 2.20 -8.90 -4.93
C GLN A 110 1.48 -10.25 -4.90
N GLN A 111 1.48 -10.92 -3.75
CA GLN A 111 0.72 -12.17 -3.58
C GLN A 111 -0.78 -11.97 -3.83
N LEU A 112 -1.38 -10.87 -3.35
CA LEU A 112 -2.79 -10.56 -3.63
C LEU A 112 -3.04 -10.42 -5.14
N LEU A 113 -2.16 -9.72 -5.86
CA LEU A 113 -2.31 -9.55 -7.31
C LEU A 113 -2.20 -10.89 -8.04
N HIS A 114 -1.24 -11.74 -7.65
CA HIS A 114 -1.10 -13.08 -8.21
C HIS A 114 -2.36 -13.93 -7.98
N GLU A 115 -2.92 -13.93 -6.77
CA GLU A 115 -4.17 -14.64 -6.47
C GLU A 115 -5.40 -14.03 -7.16
N ALA A 116 -5.35 -12.74 -7.51
CA ALA A 116 -6.34 -12.09 -8.36
C ALA A 116 -6.18 -12.40 -9.86
N GLY A 117 -5.17 -13.17 -10.24
CA GLY A 117 -4.84 -13.49 -11.64
C GLY A 117 -4.14 -12.35 -12.39
N VAL A 118 -3.53 -11.41 -11.66
CA VAL A 118 -2.80 -10.26 -12.20
C VAL A 118 -1.30 -10.51 -12.02
N GLU A 119 -0.67 -11.08 -13.04
CA GLU A 119 0.76 -11.48 -13.01
C GLU A 119 1.64 -10.62 -13.94
N ASP A 120 1.05 -9.80 -14.80
CA ASP A 120 1.75 -8.96 -15.77
C ASP A 120 2.16 -7.59 -15.21
N LEU A 121 1.88 -7.33 -13.92
CA LEU A 121 2.14 -6.06 -13.24
C LEU A 121 3.25 -6.13 -12.18
N ASP A 122 4.00 -7.22 -12.07
CA ASP A 122 5.05 -7.41 -11.05
C ASP A 122 6.10 -6.28 -11.06
N GLN A 123 6.62 -5.93 -12.25
CA GLN A 123 7.59 -4.84 -12.37
C GLN A 123 6.97 -3.48 -12.02
N TRP A 124 5.72 -3.24 -12.41
CA TRP A 124 5.01 -2.01 -12.07
C TRP A 124 4.85 -1.88 -10.56
N LEU A 125 4.45 -2.96 -9.87
CA LEU A 125 4.28 -2.95 -8.43
C LEU A 125 5.62 -2.73 -7.71
N ALA A 126 6.69 -3.38 -8.16
CA ALA A 126 8.04 -3.17 -7.61
C ALA A 126 8.49 -1.71 -7.75
N ASP A 127 8.32 -1.11 -8.93
CA ASP A 127 8.70 0.28 -9.19
C ASP A 127 7.86 1.27 -8.36
N TYR A 128 6.56 1.01 -8.22
CA TYR A 128 5.67 1.83 -7.40
C TYR A 128 6.02 1.72 -5.91
N ALA A 129 6.23 0.50 -5.39
CA ALA A 129 6.65 0.26 -4.02
C ALA A 129 7.99 0.94 -3.69
N ALA A 130 8.97 0.88 -4.60
CA ALA A 130 10.25 1.55 -4.43
C ALA A 130 10.10 3.08 -4.42
N CYS A 131 9.22 3.62 -5.27
CA CYS A 131 8.89 5.05 -5.30
C CYS A 131 8.24 5.49 -3.98
N ASP A 132 7.27 4.72 -3.49
CA ASP A 132 6.57 4.98 -2.23
C ASP A 132 7.52 4.94 -1.03
N HIS A 133 8.34 3.90 -0.94
CA HIS A 133 9.36 3.79 0.11
C HIS A 133 10.34 4.97 0.10
N ALA A 134 10.81 5.39 -1.08
CA ALA A 134 11.71 6.53 -1.20
C ALA A 134 11.03 7.86 -0.81
N PHE A 135 9.76 8.03 -1.15
CA PHE A 135 8.94 9.16 -0.74
C PHE A 135 8.77 9.20 0.78
N LEU A 136 8.33 8.10 1.41
CA LEU A 136 8.14 7.99 2.86
C LEU A 136 9.44 8.23 3.62
N ARG A 137 10.55 7.62 3.16
CA ARG A 137 11.87 7.82 3.76
C ARG A 137 12.28 9.29 3.74
N HIS A 138 12.07 9.99 2.62
CA HIS A 138 12.34 11.42 2.55
C HIS A 138 11.46 12.19 3.54
N PHE A 139 10.15 11.96 3.52
CA PHE A 139 9.21 12.62 4.41
C PHE A 139 9.54 12.42 5.89
N TYR A 140 9.90 11.21 6.32
CA TYR A 140 10.27 10.94 7.71
C TYR A 140 11.57 11.63 8.15
N LEU A 141 12.51 11.81 7.22
CA LEU A 141 13.81 12.44 7.50
C LEU A 141 13.75 13.97 7.47
N THR A 142 12.93 14.55 6.60
CA THR A 142 12.94 16.00 6.32
C THR A 142 11.67 16.71 6.79
N GLY A 143 10.57 15.98 6.97
CA GLY A 143 9.23 16.54 7.14
C GLY A 143 8.64 17.16 5.86
N GLU A 144 9.37 17.13 4.75
CA GLU A 144 8.98 17.77 3.49
C GLU A 144 8.21 16.79 2.59
N ARG A 145 7.14 17.29 1.95
CA ARG A 145 6.32 16.53 1.01
C ARG A 145 6.58 17.00 -0.41
N LEU A 146 7.59 16.40 -1.05
CA LEU A 146 7.89 16.62 -2.46
C LEU A 146 6.89 15.88 -3.37
N ALA A 147 6.84 16.26 -4.65
CA ALA A 147 6.02 15.55 -5.62
C ALA A 147 6.46 14.08 -5.76
N PHE A 148 5.51 13.15 -5.63
CA PHE A 148 5.74 11.70 -5.66
C PHE A 148 6.59 11.25 -6.87
N ALA A 149 6.30 11.79 -8.06
CA ALA A 149 7.01 11.47 -9.30
C ALA A 149 8.52 11.77 -9.26
N ARG A 150 9.02 12.59 -8.31
CA ARG A 150 10.46 12.83 -8.15
C ARG A 150 11.22 11.61 -7.61
N PHE A 151 10.51 10.68 -6.98
CA PHE A 151 11.07 9.47 -6.40
C PHE A 151 11.00 8.26 -7.35
N TRP A 152 10.27 8.40 -8.46
CA TRP A 152 10.04 7.31 -9.41
C TRP A 152 11.35 6.80 -10.03
N ARG A 153 11.51 5.48 -10.04
CA ARG A 153 12.60 4.77 -10.71
C ARG A 153 12.01 3.51 -11.36
N GLY A 154 12.28 3.32 -12.64
CA GLY A 154 11.88 2.11 -13.35
C GLY A 154 12.93 1.00 -13.23
N GLY A 155 12.50 -0.26 -13.34
CA GLY A 155 13.39 -1.42 -13.36
C GLY A 155 14.06 -1.70 -12.01
N THR A 156 13.34 -1.43 -10.92
CA THR A 156 13.76 -1.81 -9.58
C THR A 156 13.69 -3.32 -9.37
N PRO A 157 14.43 -3.89 -8.40
CA PRO A 157 14.36 -5.32 -8.12
C PRO A 157 12.92 -5.77 -7.88
N LEU A 158 12.53 -6.88 -8.51
CA LEU A 158 11.20 -7.47 -8.31
C LEU A 158 11.00 -7.83 -6.83
N LEU A 159 9.76 -7.66 -6.37
CA LEU A 159 9.38 -8.16 -5.05
C LEU A 159 9.29 -9.68 -5.12
N GLU A 160 9.65 -10.35 -4.04
CA GLU A 160 9.35 -11.76 -3.87
C GLU A 160 7.98 -11.87 -3.20
N PRO A 161 6.98 -12.51 -3.83
CA PRO A 161 5.64 -12.59 -3.23
C PRO A 161 5.71 -13.37 -1.91
N LEU A 162 4.88 -12.97 -0.95
CA LEU A 162 4.79 -13.63 0.35
C LEU A 162 3.39 -14.21 0.53
N ALA A 163 3.31 -15.52 0.75
CA ALA A 163 2.05 -16.24 0.95
C ALA A 163 1.21 -15.58 2.06
N ILE A 164 -0.06 -15.26 1.76
CA ILE A 164 -0.95 -14.62 2.71
C ILE A 164 -1.34 -15.65 3.80
N PRO A 165 -0.96 -15.43 5.07
CA PRO A 165 -1.33 -16.34 6.15
C PRO A 165 -2.85 -16.34 6.37
N ALA A 166 -3.38 -17.40 6.97
CA ALA A 166 -4.77 -17.39 7.42
C ALA A 166 -4.97 -16.32 8.51
N PHE A 167 -5.98 -15.46 8.35
CA PHE A 167 -6.35 -14.46 9.35
C PHE A 167 -7.86 -14.20 9.32
N SER A 168 -8.36 -13.51 10.34
CA SER A 168 -9.71 -12.97 10.35
C SER A 168 -9.61 -11.46 10.57
N PRO A 169 -10.11 -10.62 9.65
CA PRO A 169 -9.99 -9.18 9.76
C PRO A 169 -10.62 -8.65 11.06
N ARG A 170 -9.91 -7.76 11.76
CA ARG A 170 -10.36 -7.14 13.01
C ARG A 170 -10.12 -5.64 12.95
N ARG A 171 -11.10 -4.89 13.47
CA ARG A 171 -10.93 -3.45 13.64
C ARG A 171 -9.96 -3.20 14.79
N TRP A 172 -8.83 -2.59 14.46
CA TRP A 172 -7.79 -2.25 15.43
C TRP A 172 -7.77 -0.78 15.83
N ARG A 173 -8.46 0.08 15.07
CA ARG A 173 -8.54 1.52 15.37
C ARG A 173 -9.83 2.15 14.86
N ARG A 174 -10.07 3.40 15.29
CA ARG A 174 -11.10 4.28 14.72
C ARG A 174 -10.46 5.13 13.62
N ARG A 175 -11.25 5.54 12.62
CA ARG A 175 -10.80 6.26 11.42
C ARG A 175 -10.70 7.79 11.59
N ASP A 176 -10.53 8.26 12.83
CA ASP A 176 -10.40 9.69 13.13
C ASP A 176 -8.99 10.26 12.79
N ARG A 177 -8.08 9.41 12.30
CA ARG A 177 -6.73 9.77 11.85
C ARG A 177 -6.34 8.92 10.64
N ALA A 178 -6.58 9.37 9.41
CA ALA A 178 -6.12 8.62 8.24
C ALA A 178 -4.59 8.43 8.26
N ILE A 179 -4.08 7.27 7.80
CA ILE A 179 -2.64 6.93 7.88
C ILE A 179 -1.93 7.03 6.52
N VAL A 180 -2.67 6.92 5.41
CA VAL A 180 -2.05 6.67 4.10
C VAL A 180 -1.97 7.97 3.29
N ILE A 181 -0.75 8.45 3.12
CA ILE A 181 -0.41 9.70 2.42
C ILE A 181 -0.20 9.45 0.93
#